data_AF-A0A2T6IZD0-F1
#
_entry.id   AF-A0A2T6IZD0-F1
#
_cell.length_a   1.000
_cell.length_b   1.000
_cell.length_c   1.000
_cell.angle_alpha   90.00
_cell.angle_beta   90.00
_cell.angle_gamma   90.00
#
_symmetry.space_group_name_H-M   'P 1'
#
loop_
_entity.id
_entity.type
_entity.pdbx_description
1 polymer ?
#
loop_
_entity_poly.entity_id
_entity_poly.type
_entity_poly.pdbx_seq_one_letter_code
_entity_poly.pdbx_strand_id
1 'polypeptide(L)'
;MSLFGVKPQTQPSSTGFLSSSSGTAGSLFSSASSAQAPASSASVGLFSSSSSLAAASALSSSPSSSLSSLPLHQQQYVEAISRRTQQTETLLSDQNRSMVNFLYQFDPAHAATHKNALLENQLQSFAVQNPVEGAALLAKWRKASSRSADPQNCLIVPVQGVQELSARVTMVAQATELLAETLGTVAKDTERLMARNQQMREKLDLIRQRHTSLGHEFIKVVNLIEKFSSPSSSAVAN
;
A
#
# COMPACT_ATOMS: atom_id res chain seq x y z
N MET A 1 -9.38 13.53 -36.72
CA MET A 1 -10.25 14.64 -36.29
C MET A 1 -9.76 15.05 -34.90
N SER A 2 -9.04 16.18 -34.82
CA SER A 2 -8.65 16.82 -33.55
C SER A 2 -9.86 17.53 -32.95
N LEU A 3 -9.96 17.60 -31.61
CA LEU A 3 -10.56 18.74 -30.90
C LEU A 3 -10.31 18.62 -29.37
N PHE A 4 -9.76 19.72 -28.83
CA PHE A 4 -9.65 20.12 -27.43
C PHE A 4 -8.51 19.59 -26.56
N GLY A 5 -7.40 20.35 -26.58
CA GLY A 5 -6.60 20.58 -25.39
C GLY A 5 -7.17 21.73 -24.54
N VAL A 6 -6.95 21.67 -23.23
CA VAL A 6 -7.01 22.82 -22.32
C VAL A 6 -5.89 22.67 -21.28
N LYS A 7 -5.15 23.77 -21.13
CA LYS A 7 -4.03 24.04 -20.22
C LYS A 7 -4.54 24.65 -18.91
N PRO A 8 -3.79 24.54 -17.79
CA PRO A 8 -3.58 25.73 -16.93
C PRO A 8 -2.09 25.79 -16.49
N GLN A 9 -1.27 26.81 -16.77
CA GLN A 9 -1.20 28.20 -16.30
C GLN A 9 -1.28 28.41 -14.78
N THR A 10 -0.28 29.13 -14.29
CA THR A 10 0.33 29.20 -12.94
C THR A 10 -0.12 30.40 -12.08
N GLN A 11 0.04 30.22 -10.75
CA GLN A 11 0.43 31.19 -9.68
C GLN A 11 -0.65 32.14 -9.04
N PRO A 12 -0.40 32.78 -7.86
CA PRO A 12 -0.15 32.21 -6.52
C PRO A 12 -0.87 32.98 -5.35
N SER A 13 -0.53 32.63 -4.10
CA SER A 13 -0.59 33.43 -2.84
C SER A 13 -1.94 33.76 -2.18
N SER A 14 -2.14 33.27 -0.95
CA SER A 14 -2.17 34.11 0.27
C SER A 14 -2.29 33.28 1.57
N THR A 15 -1.30 33.46 2.44
CA THR A 15 -1.24 33.14 3.87
C THR A 15 -2.16 34.04 4.70
N GLY A 16 -2.78 33.53 5.75
CA GLY A 16 -3.55 34.35 6.69
C GLY A 16 -4.19 33.58 7.85
N PHE A 17 -3.44 33.47 8.95
CA PHE A 17 -3.80 33.32 10.37
C PHE A 17 -5.28 33.38 10.76
N LEU A 18 -5.71 32.42 11.59
CA LEU A 18 -6.42 32.68 12.87
C LEU A 18 -6.31 31.46 13.80
N SER A 19 -5.77 31.71 14.99
CA SER A 19 -5.72 30.83 16.16
C SER A 19 -7.11 30.64 16.79
N SER A 20 -7.36 29.50 17.44
CA SER A 20 -8.17 29.43 18.66
C SER A 20 -7.90 28.17 19.47
N SER A 21 -7.45 28.42 20.69
CA SER A 21 -7.30 27.53 21.83
C SER A 21 -8.61 27.36 22.59
N SER A 22 -8.94 26.14 23.02
CA SER A 22 -9.62 25.75 24.28
C SER A 22 -10.10 24.30 24.11
N GLY A 23 -10.14 23.43 25.11
CA GLY A 23 -9.84 23.55 26.53
C GLY A 23 -9.70 22.14 27.11
N THR A 24 -8.91 22.05 28.17
CA THR A 24 -8.67 20.87 28.98
C THR A 24 -9.73 20.75 30.08
N ALA A 25 -10.47 19.65 30.10
CA ALA A 25 -11.20 19.04 31.23
C ALA A 25 -11.93 17.81 30.66
N GLY A 26 -12.06 16.65 31.28
CA GLY A 26 -11.65 16.09 32.56
C GLY A 26 -12.10 14.62 32.54
N SER A 27 -11.37 13.77 33.23
CA SER A 27 -11.61 12.33 33.38
C SER A 27 -13.04 11.97 33.76
N LEU A 28 -13.43 10.71 33.55
CA LEU A 28 -14.04 9.80 34.53
C LEU A 28 -14.50 8.54 33.78
N PHE A 29 -13.81 7.41 33.96
CA PHE A 29 -14.38 6.09 34.24
C PHE A 29 -13.24 5.08 34.37
N SER A 30 -12.95 4.70 35.61
CA SER A 30 -12.15 3.55 35.99
C SER A 30 -13.10 2.39 36.28
N SER A 31 -12.70 1.18 35.92
CA SER A 31 -13.18 -0.05 36.56
C SER A 31 -12.01 -1.00 36.71
N ALA A 32 -11.68 -1.26 37.97
CA ALA A 32 -10.73 -2.26 38.42
C ALA A 32 -11.50 -3.51 38.85
N SER A 33 -10.90 -4.69 38.67
CA SER A 33 -11.16 -5.85 39.51
C SER A 33 -9.91 -6.74 39.56
N SER A 34 -9.30 -6.73 40.74
CA SER A 34 -8.48 -7.76 41.42
C SER A 34 -9.13 -9.16 41.39
N ALA A 35 -8.51 -10.31 41.64
CA ALA A 35 -7.14 -10.78 41.87
C ALA A 35 -7.23 -12.33 42.02
N GLN A 36 -6.07 -13.01 42.01
CA GLN A 36 -5.72 -14.20 42.80
C GLN A 36 -5.87 -15.62 42.19
N ALA A 37 -4.76 -16.36 42.24
CA ALA A 37 -4.54 -17.74 41.82
C ALA A 37 -5.01 -18.79 42.86
N PRO A 38 -4.94 -20.09 42.53
CA PRO A 38 -3.91 -20.92 43.17
C PRO A 38 -3.22 -21.99 42.26
N ALA A 39 -2.09 -22.48 42.78
CA ALA A 39 -1.16 -23.54 42.32
C ALA A 39 -1.80 -24.97 42.38
N SER A 40 -1.26 -26.08 41.83
CA SER A 40 0.10 -26.65 41.88
C SER A 40 0.27 -27.89 40.96
N SER A 41 1.53 -28.19 40.57
CA SER A 41 2.19 -29.51 40.28
C SER A 41 1.75 -30.33 39.04
N ALA A 42 2.59 -30.98 38.22
CA ALA A 42 4.04 -31.23 38.19
C ALA A 42 4.51 -31.63 36.76
N SER A 43 5.77 -31.28 36.43
CA SER A 43 6.81 -31.90 35.54
C SER A 43 6.39 -32.95 34.49
N VAL A 44 6.90 -32.97 33.25
CA VAL A 44 8.30 -33.17 32.80
C VAL A 44 8.43 -32.72 31.33
N GLY A 45 9.49 -32.01 30.95
CA GLY A 45 9.77 -31.72 29.54
C GLY A 45 10.89 -30.71 29.31
N LEU A 46 12.12 -31.13 29.64
CA LEU A 46 13.37 -30.40 29.41
C LEU A 46 13.60 -30.10 27.92
N PHE A 47 13.57 -28.82 27.52
CA PHE A 47 14.47 -28.27 26.46
C PHE A 47 14.68 -26.77 26.71
N SER A 48 15.67 -26.45 27.53
CA SER A 48 16.20 -25.10 27.66
C SER A 48 17.17 -24.83 26.51
N SER A 49 16.94 -23.76 25.75
CA SER A 49 17.99 -23.09 24.98
C SER A 49 17.87 -21.60 25.26
N SER A 50 18.64 -21.18 26.27
CA SER A 50 18.94 -19.79 26.54
C SER A 50 19.82 -19.25 25.42
N SER A 51 19.33 -18.27 24.67
CA SER A 51 20.19 -17.38 23.88
C SER A 51 20.07 -15.99 24.48
N SER A 52 20.98 -15.70 25.41
CA SER A 52 21.23 -14.37 25.95
C SER A 52 21.71 -13.45 24.83
N LEU A 53 20.86 -12.50 24.46
CA LEU A 53 21.23 -11.27 23.77
C LEU A 53 21.99 -10.39 24.76
N ALA A 54 23.33 -10.38 24.65
CA ALA A 54 24.16 -9.37 25.28
C ALA A 54 25.34 -9.05 24.36
N ALA A 55 25.31 -7.81 23.84
CA ALA A 55 26.44 -6.94 23.51
C ALA A 55 27.69 -7.57 22.87
N ALA A 56 27.92 -7.27 21.59
CA ALA A 56 29.27 -7.24 21.02
C ALA A 56 29.36 -6.22 19.86
N SER A 57 29.23 -4.94 20.20
CA SER A 57 29.86 -3.87 19.43
C SER A 57 31.26 -3.68 19.99
N ALA A 58 32.26 -4.41 19.48
CA ALA A 58 33.69 -4.07 19.54
C ALA A 58 34.53 -5.20 18.91
N LEU A 59 35.65 -4.79 18.32
CA LEU A 59 36.81 -5.59 17.92
C LEU A 59 36.84 -6.09 16.46
N SER A 60 37.16 -5.13 15.59
CA SER A 60 38.17 -5.34 14.58
C SER A 60 39.52 -5.63 15.25
N SER A 61 39.82 -6.89 15.55
CA SER A 61 41.19 -7.36 15.75
C SER A 61 41.22 -8.88 15.70
N SER A 62 42.01 -9.40 14.77
CA SER A 62 42.32 -10.81 14.63
C SER A 62 42.80 -11.43 15.96
N PRO A 63 42.19 -12.51 16.47
CA PRO A 63 42.79 -13.35 17.49
C PRO A 63 43.09 -14.72 16.87
N SER A 64 44.23 -14.84 16.20
CA SER A 64 44.73 -16.11 15.67
C SER A 64 45.41 -16.99 16.74
N SER A 65 45.26 -16.69 18.04
CA SER A 65 46.06 -17.29 19.11
C SER A 65 45.31 -17.97 20.27
N SER A 66 43.97 -18.07 20.23
CA SER A 66 43.17 -18.69 21.33
C SER A 66 42.32 -19.90 20.92
N LEU A 67 42.41 -20.36 19.67
CA LEU A 67 41.62 -21.52 19.19
C LEU A 67 42.19 -22.88 19.58
N SER A 68 43.43 -22.94 20.07
CA SER A 68 44.15 -24.18 20.37
C SER A 68 43.84 -24.79 21.75
N SER A 69 43.05 -24.13 22.60
CA SER A 69 42.64 -24.66 23.92
C SER A 69 41.24 -25.28 23.92
N LEU A 70 40.50 -25.21 22.81
CA LEU A 70 39.14 -25.76 22.71
C LEU A 70 39.16 -27.23 22.28
N PRO A 71 38.21 -28.06 22.76
CA PRO A 71 38.01 -29.43 22.26
C PRO A 71 37.88 -29.45 20.73
N LEU A 72 38.51 -30.44 20.08
CA LEU A 72 38.62 -30.54 18.61
C LEU A 72 37.30 -30.33 17.86
N HIS A 73 36.20 -30.88 18.38
CA HIS A 73 34.87 -30.72 17.79
C HIS A 73 34.38 -29.26 17.82
N GLN A 74 34.64 -28.56 18.92
CA GLN A 74 34.28 -27.15 19.06
C GLN A 74 35.15 -26.28 18.14
N GLN A 75 36.42 -26.66 17.93
CA GLN A 75 37.30 -25.99 16.98
C GLN A 75 36.80 -26.14 15.53
N GLN A 76 36.41 -27.35 15.12
CA GLN A 76 35.80 -27.59 13.80
C GLN A 76 34.48 -26.85 13.61
N TYR A 77 33.65 -26.77 14.65
CA TYR A 77 32.38 -26.04 14.60
C TYR A 77 32.60 -24.54 14.41
N VAL A 78 33.55 -23.94 15.15
CA VAL A 78 33.92 -22.52 15.01
C VAL A 78 34.50 -22.24 13.63
N GLU A 79 35.34 -23.14 13.09
CA GLU A 79 35.90 -22.98 11.74
C GLU A 79 34.83 -23.11 10.66
N ALA A 80 33.88 -24.04 10.81
CA ALA A 80 32.74 -24.19 9.90
C ALA A 80 31.82 -22.97 9.93
N ILE A 81 31.57 -22.40 11.10
CA ILE A 81 30.85 -21.13 11.24
C ILE A 81 31.64 -20.01 10.58
N SER A 82 32.93 -19.87 10.87
CA SER A 82 33.77 -18.81 10.27
C SER A 82 33.77 -18.88 8.74
N ARG A 83 33.90 -20.08 8.15
CA ARG A 83 33.82 -20.26 6.69
C ARG A 83 32.45 -19.87 6.15
N ARG A 84 31.37 -20.27 6.82
CA ARG A 84 30.00 -19.91 6.42
C ARG A 84 29.77 -18.41 6.53
N THR A 85 30.26 -17.77 7.59
CA THR A 85 30.16 -16.32 7.78
C THR A 85 30.93 -15.57 6.71
N GLN A 86 32.16 -15.97 6.39
CA GLN A 86 32.94 -15.37 5.29
C GLN A 86 32.28 -15.60 3.92
N GLN A 87 31.68 -16.76 3.68
CA GLN A 87 30.90 -17.02 2.46
C GLN A 87 29.65 -16.15 2.39
N THR A 88 28.97 -15.94 3.52
CA THR A 88 27.78 -15.09 3.57
C THR A 88 28.16 -13.62 3.39
N GLU A 89 29.25 -13.18 4.03
CA GLU A 89 29.78 -11.83 3.92
C GLU A 89 30.21 -11.52 2.48
N THR A 90 30.88 -12.46 1.80
CA THR A 90 31.23 -12.30 0.37
C THR A 90 30.01 -12.29 -0.56
N LEU A 91 28.96 -13.08 -0.27
CA LEU A 91 27.70 -13.01 -1.02
C LEU A 91 26.94 -11.69 -0.83
N LEU A 92 27.17 -11.01 0.30
CA LEU A 92 26.54 -9.73 0.66
C LEU A 92 27.37 -8.52 0.19
N SER A 93 28.71 -8.63 0.19
CA SER A 93 29.62 -7.55 -0.13
C SER A 93 29.94 -7.44 -1.62
N ASP A 94 29.99 -8.57 -2.31
CA ASP A 94 30.37 -8.59 -3.72
C ASP A 94 29.14 -8.37 -4.58
N GLN A 95 29.29 -7.56 -5.63
CA GLN A 95 28.29 -7.39 -6.68
C GLN A 95 28.26 -8.70 -7.49
N ASN A 96 27.71 -9.75 -6.88
CA ASN A 96 27.84 -11.12 -7.34
C ASN A 96 27.04 -11.28 -8.64
N ARG A 97 27.71 -11.06 -9.78
CA ARG A 97 27.13 -11.17 -11.14
C ARG A 97 26.44 -12.50 -11.39
N SER A 98 26.78 -13.54 -10.63
CA SER A 98 26.18 -14.87 -10.72
C SER A 98 24.78 -14.96 -10.09
N MET A 99 24.45 -14.10 -9.12
CA MET A 99 23.15 -14.07 -8.44
C MET A 99 22.16 -13.13 -9.12
N VAL A 100 21.80 -13.47 -10.37
CA VAL A 100 20.70 -12.80 -11.08
C VAL A 100 19.39 -13.59 -10.87
N ASN A 101 18.40 -12.90 -10.32
CA ASN A 101 17.01 -13.34 -10.25
C ASN A 101 16.10 -12.37 -11.01
N PHE A 102 14.84 -12.75 -11.25
CA PHE A 102 13.90 -11.91 -11.97
C PHE A 102 12.71 -11.57 -11.07
N LEU A 103 12.32 -10.30 -11.08
CA LEU A 103 11.12 -9.80 -10.41
C LEU A 103 10.13 -9.23 -11.43
N TYR A 104 8.87 -9.15 -11.02
CA TYR A 104 7.81 -8.57 -11.83
C TYR A 104 7.55 -7.13 -11.38
N GLN A 105 7.59 -6.20 -12.32
CA GLN A 105 7.31 -4.79 -12.10
C GLN A 105 6.20 -4.33 -13.04
N PHE A 106 5.20 -3.63 -12.52
CA PHE A 106 4.13 -3.08 -13.35
C PHE A 106 4.67 -1.99 -14.29
N ASP A 107 4.30 -2.04 -15.56
CA ASP A 107 4.60 -1.03 -16.57
C ASP A 107 3.41 -0.10 -16.80
N PRO A 108 3.47 1.16 -16.34
CA PRO A 108 2.40 2.12 -16.57
C PRO A 108 2.24 2.50 -18.04
N ALA A 109 3.25 2.23 -18.89
CA ALA A 109 3.18 2.51 -20.32
C ALA A 109 2.51 1.40 -21.15
N HIS A 110 2.08 0.29 -20.52
CA HIS A 110 1.49 -0.88 -21.19
C HIS A 110 2.32 -1.43 -22.36
N ALA A 111 3.64 -1.26 -22.29
CA ALA A 111 4.58 -1.71 -23.31
C ALA A 111 5.38 -2.93 -22.84
N ALA A 112 4.87 -3.65 -21.83
CA ALA A 112 5.61 -4.71 -21.16
C ALA A 112 5.95 -5.85 -22.11
N THR A 113 5.01 -6.24 -22.98
CA THR A 113 5.23 -7.27 -24.01
C THR A 113 6.41 -6.93 -24.93
N HIS A 114 6.47 -5.69 -25.43
CA HIS A 114 7.55 -5.25 -26.32
C HIS A 114 8.90 -5.19 -25.60
N LYS A 115 8.92 -4.62 -24.38
CA LYS A 115 10.13 -4.51 -23.57
C LYS A 115 10.65 -5.88 -23.13
N ASN A 116 9.77 -6.80 -22.77
CA ASN A 116 10.12 -8.19 -22.43
C ASN A 116 10.68 -8.93 -23.65
N ALA A 117 10.09 -8.75 -24.84
CA ALA A 117 10.62 -9.33 -26.08
C ALA A 117 12.00 -8.76 -26.45
N LEU A 118 12.22 -7.46 -26.25
CA LEU A 118 13.53 -6.83 -26.44
C LEU A 118 14.58 -7.42 -25.48
N LEU A 119 14.21 -7.59 -24.21
CA LEU A 119 15.09 -8.19 -23.22
C LEU A 119 15.38 -9.66 -23.53
N GLU A 120 14.41 -10.41 -24.03
CA GLU A 120 14.65 -11.77 -24.52
C GLU A 120 15.68 -11.80 -25.65
N ASN A 121 15.54 -10.91 -26.64
CA ASN A 121 16.49 -10.81 -27.76
C ASN A 121 17.91 -10.47 -27.29
N GLN A 122 18.03 -9.60 -26.28
CA GLN A 122 19.32 -9.28 -25.67
C GLN A 122 19.91 -10.47 -24.90
N LEU A 123 19.09 -11.25 -24.20
CA LEU A 123 19.54 -12.46 -23.52
C LEU A 123 19.94 -13.56 -24.51
N GLN A 124 19.25 -13.67 -25.64
CA GLN A 124 19.60 -14.61 -26.71
C GLN A 124 20.94 -14.24 -27.34
N SER A 125 21.18 -12.96 -27.67
CA SER A 125 22.48 -12.53 -28.21
C SER A 125 23.61 -12.68 -27.18
N PHE A 126 23.33 -12.44 -25.90
CA PHE A 126 24.29 -12.69 -24.82
C PHE A 126 24.62 -14.18 -24.66
N ALA A 127 23.65 -15.08 -24.81
CA ALA A 127 23.87 -16.53 -24.76
C ALA A 127 24.73 -17.05 -25.91
N VAL A 128 24.68 -16.41 -27.09
CA VAL A 128 25.58 -16.74 -28.21
C VAL A 128 27.02 -16.32 -27.91
N GLN A 129 27.22 -15.18 -27.23
CA GLN A 129 28.55 -14.69 -26.86
C GLN A 129 29.14 -15.41 -25.65
N ASN A 130 28.31 -15.76 -24.67
CA ASN A 130 28.69 -16.42 -23.42
C ASN A 130 27.82 -17.68 -23.21
N PRO A 131 28.24 -18.84 -23.74
CA PRO A 131 27.37 -20.02 -23.82
C PRO A 131 26.99 -20.59 -22.45
N VAL A 132 27.90 -20.57 -21.47
CA VAL A 132 27.63 -21.16 -20.14
C VAL A 132 26.74 -20.24 -19.29
N GLU A 133 27.14 -18.99 -19.13
CA GLU A 133 26.42 -18.03 -18.27
C GLU A 133 25.11 -17.57 -18.93
N GLY A 134 25.13 -17.29 -20.23
CA GLY A 134 23.98 -16.79 -20.95
C GLY A 134 22.89 -17.84 -21.13
N ALA A 135 23.23 -19.12 -21.35
CA ALA A 135 22.22 -20.18 -21.40
C ALA A 135 21.50 -20.36 -20.05
N ALA A 136 22.24 -20.30 -18.94
CA ALA A 136 21.67 -20.38 -17.61
C ALA A 136 20.75 -19.18 -17.30
N LEU A 137 21.17 -17.97 -17.67
CA LEU A 137 20.38 -16.75 -17.46
C LEU A 137 19.11 -16.74 -18.31
N LEU A 138 19.22 -17.13 -19.58
CA LEU A 138 18.10 -17.20 -20.50
C LEU A 138 17.09 -18.29 -20.10
N ALA A 139 17.56 -19.44 -19.58
CA ALA A 139 16.67 -20.46 -19.02
C ALA A 139 15.90 -19.94 -17.80
N LYS A 140 16.56 -19.21 -16.90
CA LYS A 140 15.91 -18.54 -15.76
C LYS A 140 14.87 -17.51 -16.23
N TRP A 141 15.22 -16.71 -17.24
CA TRP A 141 14.30 -15.71 -17.79
C TRP A 141 13.07 -16.36 -18.41
N ARG A 142 13.22 -17.40 -19.23
CA ARG A 142 12.08 -18.12 -19.83
C ARG A 142 11.16 -18.73 -18.76
N LYS A 143 11.74 -19.23 -17.66
CA LYS A 143 10.98 -19.73 -16.51
C LYS A 143 10.22 -18.62 -15.77
N ALA A 144 10.79 -17.41 -15.69
CA ALA A 144 10.09 -16.26 -15.13
C ALA A 144 8.97 -15.78 -16.09
N SER A 145 9.26 -15.73 -17.38
CA SER A 145 8.28 -15.36 -18.42
C SER A 145 7.06 -16.26 -18.42
N SER A 146 7.25 -17.58 -18.35
CA SER A 146 6.12 -18.53 -18.28
C SER A 146 5.34 -18.49 -16.96
N ARG A 147 5.90 -17.91 -15.89
CA ARG A 147 5.26 -17.77 -14.58
C ARG A 147 4.59 -16.42 -14.37
N SER A 148 4.71 -15.49 -15.33
CA SER A 148 4.08 -14.17 -15.22
C SER A 148 2.57 -14.30 -15.22
N ALA A 149 1.92 -13.76 -14.19
CA ALA A 149 0.46 -13.74 -14.09
C ALA A 149 -0.19 -12.76 -15.07
N ASP A 150 0.52 -11.68 -15.44
CA ASP A 150 0.06 -10.68 -16.40
C ASP A 150 1.20 -10.25 -17.34
N PRO A 151 1.40 -10.96 -18.46
CA PRO A 151 2.50 -10.67 -19.39
C PRO A 151 2.37 -9.33 -20.13
N GLN A 152 1.16 -8.75 -20.20
CA GLN A 152 0.91 -7.51 -20.95
C GLN A 152 1.27 -6.26 -20.15
N ASN A 153 1.13 -6.34 -18.82
CA ASN A 153 1.37 -5.21 -17.93
C ASN A 153 2.59 -5.38 -17.01
N CYS A 154 3.14 -6.59 -16.87
CA CYS A 154 4.30 -6.83 -16.00
C CYS A 154 5.60 -6.99 -16.80
N LEU A 155 6.57 -6.14 -16.47
CA LEU A 155 7.96 -6.25 -16.90
C LEU A 155 8.72 -7.24 -16.04
N ILE A 156 9.53 -8.06 -16.69
CA ILE A 156 10.43 -9.00 -16.03
C ILE A 156 11.79 -8.32 -15.90
N VAL A 157 12.12 -7.88 -14.69
CA VAL A 157 13.32 -7.08 -14.43
C VAL A 157 14.37 -7.93 -13.73
N PRO A 158 15.61 -8.01 -14.24
CA PRO A 158 16.69 -8.69 -13.55
C PRO A 158 17.06 -7.93 -12.27
N VAL A 159 17.38 -8.68 -11.22
CA VAL A 159 17.85 -8.17 -9.93
C VAL A 159 19.13 -8.90 -9.57
N GLN A 160 20.19 -8.14 -9.31
CA GLN A 160 21.52 -8.64 -9.06
C GLN A 160 21.87 -8.52 -7.58
N GLY A 161 21.99 -9.67 -6.92
CA GLY A 161 22.40 -9.75 -5.51
C GLY A 161 21.38 -9.19 -4.51
N VAL A 162 21.82 -9.15 -3.24
CA VAL A 162 20.96 -8.79 -2.10
C VAL A 162 20.79 -7.27 -1.97
N GLN A 163 21.78 -6.48 -2.40
CA GLN A 163 21.73 -5.03 -2.32
C GLN A 163 20.68 -4.41 -3.26
N GLU A 164 20.59 -4.90 -4.50
CA GLU A 164 19.54 -4.42 -5.42
C GLU A 164 18.16 -4.88 -4.94
N LEU A 165 18.08 -6.09 -4.37
CA LEU A 165 16.86 -6.58 -3.77
C LEU A 165 16.41 -5.69 -2.59
N SER A 166 17.32 -5.32 -1.68
CA SER A 166 16.99 -4.45 -0.55
C SER A 166 16.57 -3.05 -1.00
N ALA A 167 17.23 -2.48 -2.02
CA ALA A 167 16.83 -1.22 -2.62
C ALA A 167 15.42 -1.28 -3.24
N ARG A 168 15.02 -2.41 -3.82
CA ARG A 168 13.66 -2.60 -4.33
C ARG A 168 12.64 -2.74 -3.21
N VAL A 169 12.98 -3.44 -2.14
CA VAL A 169 12.09 -3.56 -0.97
C VAL A 169 11.83 -2.19 -0.35
N THR A 170 12.84 -1.33 -0.23
CA THR A 170 12.66 0.04 0.29
C THR A 170 11.81 0.90 -0.65
N MET A 171 12.02 0.82 -1.97
CA MET A 171 11.15 1.51 -2.93
C MET A 171 9.70 1.03 -2.86
N VAL A 172 9.47 -0.28 -2.71
CA VAL A 172 8.11 -0.82 -2.55
C VAL A 172 7.48 -0.31 -1.26
N ALA A 173 8.22 -0.26 -0.14
CA ALA A 173 7.72 0.29 1.11
C ALA A 173 7.28 1.76 0.96
N GLN A 174 8.10 2.59 0.32
CA GLN A 174 7.77 3.99 0.04
C GLN A 174 6.54 4.11 -0.88
N ALA A 175 6.46 3.28 -1.93
CA ALA A 175 5.30 3.27 -2.82
C ALA A 175 4.02 2.84 -2.08
N THR A 176 4.11 1.87 -1.18
CA THR A 176 2.95 1.44 -0.37
C THR A 176 2.51 2.50 0.61
N GLU A 177 3.43 3.28 1.17
CA GLU A 177 3.11 4.41 2.05
C GLU A 177 2.36 5.51 1.28
N LEU A 178 2.84 5.88 0.10
CA LEU A 178 2.15 6.83 -0.78
C LEU A 178 0.76 6.32 -1.21
N LEU A 179 0.62 5.02 -1.47
CA LEU A 179 -0.68 4.42 -1.76
C LEU A 179 -1.62 4.47 -0.55
N ALA A 180 -1.12 4.27 0.67
CA ALA A 180 -1.91 4.40 1.88
C ALA A 180 -2.37 5.85 2.11
N GLU A 181 -1.49 6.83 1.87
CA GLU A 181 -1.83 8.25 1.97
C GLU A 181 -2.91 8.66 0.96
N THR A 182 -2.74 8.27 -0.30
CA THR A 182 -3.73 8.55 -1.37
C THR A 182 -5.06 7.85 -1.13
N LEU A 183 -5.06 6.63 -0.58
CA LEU A 183 -6.29 5.98 -0.15
C LEU A 183 -6.97 6.76 1.00
N GLY A 184 -6.18 7.29 1.93
CA GLY A 184 -6.65 8.15 3.02
C GLY A 184 -7.29 9.45 2.53
N THR A 185 -6.79 10.07 1.46
CA THR A 185 -7.42 11.26 0.87
C THR A 185 -8.73 10.91 0.16
N VAL A 186 -8.74 9.82 -0.61
CA VAL A 186 -9.97 9.31 -1.27
C VAL A 186 -11.05 8.97 -0.25
N ALA A 187 -10.69 8.37 0.89
CA ALA A 187 -11.62 8.09 1.98
C ALA A 187 -12.26 9.39 2.53
N LYS A 188 -11.47 10.44 2.74
CA LYS A 188 -11.99 11.74 3.20
C LYS A 188 -12.90 12.41 2.16
N ASP A 189 -12.53 12.33 0.89
CA ASP A 189 -13.34 12.92 -0.19
C ASP A 189 -14.65 12.17 -0.41
N THR A 190 -14.63 10.83 -0.26
CA THR A 190 -15.86 10.03 -0.29
C THR A 190 -16.76 10.32 0.90
N GLU A 191 -16.21 10.50 2.11
CA GLU A 191 -16.99 10.93 3.29
C GLU A 191 -17.65 12.30 3.07
N ARG A 192 -16.90 13.28 2.56
CA ARG A 192 -17.46 14.60 2.19
C ARG A 192 -18.56 14.50 1.14
N LEU A 193 -18.37 13.64 0.14
CA LEU A 193 -19.37 13.40 -0.90
C LEU A 193 -20.64 12.79 -0.31
N MET A 194 -20.52 11.83 0.61
CA MET A 194 -21.66 11.23 1.31
C MET A 194 -22.41 12.26 2.16
N ALA A 195 -21.69 13.09 2.93
CA ALA A 195 -22.29 14.16 3.72
C ALA A 195 -23.05 15.17 2.85
N ARG A 196 -22.46 15.57 1.72
CA ARG A 196 -23.14 16.45 0.75
C ARG A 196 -24.37 15.79 0.12
N ASN A 197 -24.28 14.49 -0.20
CA ASN A 197 -25.41 13.74 -0.75
C ASN A 197 -26.58 13.72 0.24
N GLN A 198 -26.30 13.49 1.52
CA GLN A 198 -27.30 13.49 2.58
C GLN A 198 -28.01 14.85 2.70
N GLN A 199 -27.24 15.95 2.74
CA GLN A 199 -27.81 17.30 2.76
C GLN A 199 -28.68 17.61 1.53
N MET A 200 -28.31 17.10 0.35
CA MET A 200 -29.12 17.28 -0.86
C MET A 200 -30.44 16.50 -0.79
N ARG A 201 -30.44 15.29 -0.21
CA ARG A 201 -31.69 14.52 -0.01
C ARG A 201 -32.66 15.24 0.90
N GLU A 202 -32.17 15.77 2.02
CA GLU A 202 -32.99 16.54 2.96
C GLU A 202 -33.59 17.79 2.29
N LYS A 203 -32.80 18.50 1.47
CA LYS A 203 -33.31 19.63 0.69
C LYS A 203 -34.34 19.20 -0.35
N LEU A 204 -34.14 18.08 -1.03
CA LEU A 204 -35.11 17.54 -1.99
C LEU A 204 -36.44 17.20 -1.33
N ASP A 205 -36.42 16.62 -0.13
CA ASP A 205 -37.64 16.30 0.59
C ASP A 205 -38.39 17.56 1.04
N LEU A 206 -37.67 18.59 1.51
CA LEU A 206 -38.26 19.90 1.78
C LEU A 206 -38.89 20.53 0.54
N ILE A 207 -38.21 20.44 -0.61
CA ILE A 207 -38.74 20.94 -1.89
C ILE A 207 -40.00 20.16 -2.29
N ARG A 208 -40.01 18.84 -2.16
CA ARG A 208 -41.19 18.00 -2.43
C ARG A 208 -42.37 18.41 -1.54
N GLN A 209 -42.14 18.57 -0.24
CA GLN A 209 -43.19 18.99 0.68
C GLN A 209 -43.75 20.37 0.31
N ARG A 210 -42.88 21.33 0.02
CA ARG A 210 -43.29 22.67 -0.44
C ARG A 210 -44.06 22.62 -1.76
N HIS A 211 -43.60 21.81 -2.71
CA HIS A 211 -44.27 21.63 -4.00
C HIS A 211 -45.68 21.07 -3.82
N THR A 212 -45.86 20.04 -2.97
CA THR A 212 -47.19 19.49 -2.65
C THR A 212 -48.09 20.53 -1.99
N SER A 213 -47.56 21.29 -1.02
CA SER A 213 -48.30 22.38 -0.37
C SER A 213 -48.73 23.46 -1.36
N LEU A 214 -47.82 23.92 -2.21
CA LEU A 214 -48.11 24.91 -3.25
C LEU A 214 -49.13 24.35 -4.26
N GLY A 215 -49.05 23.08 -4.62
CA GLY A 215 -50.04 22.41 -5.46
C GLY A 215 -51.43 22.43 -4.84
N HIS A 216 -51.57 22.16 -3.54
CA HIS A 216 -52.85 22.26 -2.83
C HIS A 216 -53.37 23.70 -2.78
N GLU A 217 -52.53 24.68 -2.48
CA GLU A 217 -52.92 26.10 -2.49
C GLU A 217 -53.34 26.55 -3.89
N PHE A 218 -52.64 26.12 -4.93
CA PHE A 218 -52.99 26.40 -6.31
C PHE A 218 -54.37 25.84 -6.67
N ILE A 219 -54.66 24.58 -6.31
CA ILE A 219 -55.99 23.98 -6.52
C ILE A 219 -57.08 24.77 -5.79
N LYS A 220 -56.84 25.23 -4.56
CA LYS A 220 -57.81 26.07 -3.82
C LYS A 220 -58.09 27.38 -4.55
N VAL A 221 -57.05 28.06 -5.01
CA VAL A 221 -57.17 29.33 -5.76
C VAL A 221 -57.93 29.12 -7.06
N VAL A 222 -57.60 28.08 -7.84
CA VAL A 222 -58.30 27.74 -9.08
C VAL A 222 -59.79 27.46 -8.81
N ASN A 223 -60.10 26.62 -7.82
CA ASN A 223 -61.50 26.34 -7.43
C ASN A 223 -62.26 27.60 -7.00
N LEU A 224 -61.59 28.54 -6.33
CA LEU A 224 -62.20 29.81 -5.93
C LEU A 224 -62.51 30.68 -7.15
N ILE A 225 -61.56 30.80 -8.09
CA ILE A 225 -61.73 31.52 -9.35
C ILE A 225 -62.87 30.91 -10.16
N GLU A 226 -62.93 29.59 -10.30
CA GLU A 226 -64.02 28.90 -11.01
C GLU A 226 -65.39 29.21 -10.39
N LYS A 227 -65.50 29.22 -9.05
CA LYS A 227 -66.74 29.59 -8.35
C LYS A 227 -67.17 31.03 -8.58
N PHE A 228 -66.23 31.98 -8.62
CA PHE A 228 -66.53 33.39 -8.89
C PHE A 228 -66.78 33.69 -10.37
N SER A 229 -66.15 32.92 -11.27
CA SER A 229 -66.34 33.05 -12.72
C SER A 229 -67.58 32.33 -13.25
N SER A 230 -68.16 31.42 -12.47
CA SER A 230 -69.43 30.78 -12.78
C SER A 230 -70.58 31.75 -12.45
N PRO A 231 -71.31 32.31 -13.44
CA PRO A 231 -72.46 33.16 -13.14
C PRO A 231 -73.50 32.35 -12.35
N SER A 232 -74.12 32.99 -11.35
CA SER A 232 -75.21 32.45 -10.54
C SER A 232 -76.41 32.07 -11.41
N SER A 233 -76.37 30.89 -12.03
CA SER A 233 -77.49 30.28 -12.73
C SER A 233 -78.43 29.62 -11.72
N SER A 234 -79.09 30.42 -10.90
CA SER A 234 -80.24 29.97 -10.11
C SER A 234 -81.16 31.13 -9.70
N ALA A 235 -81.37 32.10 -10.58
CA ALA A 235 -82.38 33.13 -10.37
C ALA A 235 -83.05 33.47 -11.70
N VAL A 236 -83.89 32.56 -12.24
CA VAL A 236 -85.17 32.84 -12.93
C VAL A 236 -85.87 31.48 -13.15
N ALA A 237 -86.87 31.18 -12.32
CA ALA A 237 -87.99 30.30 -12.67
C ALA A 237 -89.13 30.55 -11.66
N ASN A 238 -89.85 31.65 -11.87
CA ASN A 238 -91.24 31.85 -11.46
C ASN A 238 -91.96 32.48 -12.65
#